data_AF-A0A957HYV5-F1
#
_entry.id   AF-A0A957HYV5-F1
#
_cell.length_a   1.000
_cell.length_b   1.000
_cell.length_c   1.000
_cell.angle_alpha   90.00
_cell.angle_beta   90.00
_cell.angle_gamma   90.00
#
_symmetry.space_group_name_H-M   'P 1'
#
loop_
_entity.id
_entity.type
_entity.pdbx_description
1 polymer ?
#
loop_
_entity_poly.entity_id
_entity_poly.type
_entity_poly.pdbx_seq_one_letter_code
_entity_poly.pdbx_strand_id
1 'polypeptide(L)'
;PELDDTFWESLRSLATNQVNGNLAFILATPDAPGKLAQHSGLGSPFFNIFGYAAYLGPLTETEARELINSSPIPFPTADINWILQQSGGWPMPLQILCRERLLTLEENDPSSYWREDALNQIAPFLNQRET
;
A
#
# COMPACT_ATOMS: atom_id res chain seq x y z
N PRO A 1 -0.57 -17.45 14.17
CA PRO A 1 0.73 -18.15 14.11
C PRO A 1 1.83 -17.18 14.55
N GLU A 2 2.64 -17.56 15.52
CA GLU A 2 3.82 -16.78 15.88
C GLU A 2 4.83 -16.89 14.73
N LEU A 3 5.38 -15.76 14.28
CA LEU A 3 6.43 -15.69 13.27
C LEU A 3 7.78 -16.00 13.93
N ASP A 4 7.84 -17.16 14.58
CA ASP A 4 8.95 -17.62 15.39
C ASP A 4 10.05 -18.26 14.54
N ASP A 5 11.15 -18.63 15.19
CA ASP A 5 12.31 -19.22 14.51
C ASP A 5 11.97 -20.54 13.81
N THR A 6 11.10 -21.34 14.42
CA THR A 6 10.65 -22.63 13.86
C THR A 6 9.96 -22.42 12.52
N PHE A 7 9.10 -21.40 12.43
CA PHE A 7 8.42 -21.03 11.19
C PHE A 7 9.42 -20.63 10.09
N TRP A 8 10.36 -19.72 10.38
CA TRP A 8 11.30 -19.21 9.39
C TRP A 8 12.31 -20.26 8.92
N GLU A 9 12.85 -21.09 9.81
CA GLU A 9 13.77 -22.18 9.42
C GLU A 9 13.06 -23.28 8.62
N SER A 10 11.79 -23.55 8.93
CA SER A 10 10.98 -24.49 8.14
C SER A 10 10.77 -23.99 6.70
N LEU A 11 10.48 -22.71 6.52
CA LEU A 11 10.38 -22.10 5.18
C LEU A 11 11.71 -22.16 4.44
N ARG A 12 12.84 -21.93 5.13
CA ARG A 12 14.19 -22.02 4.54
C ARG A 12 14.46 -23.40 3.95
N SER A 13 14.19 -24.42 4.75
CA SER A 13 14.39 -25.83 4.40
C SER A 13 13.54 -26.21 3.18
N LEU A 14 12.29 -25.73 3.12
CA LEU A 14 11.38 -26.00 2.02
C LEU A 14 11.87 -25.39 0.69
N ALA A 15 12.28 -24.11 0.70
CA ALA A 15 12.74 -23.43 -0.51
C ALA A 15 14.05 -24.00 -1.08
N THR A 16 14.95 -24.48 -0.22
CA THR A 16 16.30 -24.89 -0.63
C THR A 16 16.41 -26.36 -1.02
N ASN A 17 15.64 -27.26 -0.40
CA ASN A 17 15.90 -28.69 -0.49
C ASN A 17 14.82 -29.54 -1.17
N GLN A 18 13.56 -29.07 -1.26
CA GLN A 18 12.44 -29.99 -1.58
C GLN A 18 11.66 -29.66 -2.86
N VAL A 19 11.98 -28.56 -3.54
CA VAL A 19 11.07 -27.98 -4.55
C VAL A 19 11.71 -27.74 -5.92
N ASN A 20 12.99 -28.10 -6.13
CA ASN A 20 13.70 -27.89 -7.40
C ASN A 20 13.56 -26.48 -8.00
N GLY A 21 13.42 -25.44 -7.16
CA GLY A 21 13.21 -24.05 -7.61
C GLY A 21 11.79 -23.70 -8.04
N ASN A 22 10.81 -24.60 -7.90
CA ASN A 22 9.41 -24.36 -8.27
C ASN A 22 8.56 -23.70 -7.17
N LEU A 23 9.19 -23.24 -6.09
CA LEU A 23 8.52 -22.55 -4.99
C LEU A 23 9.19 -21.20 -4.75
N ALA A 24 8.38 -20.15 -4.69
CA ALA A 24 8.79 -18.80 -4.31
C ALA A 24 7.95 -18.31 -3.14
N PHE A 25 8.55 -17.49 -2.28
CA PHE A 25 7.87 -16.82 -1.18
C PHE A 25 7.78 -15.33 -1.46
N ILE A 26 6.62 -14.74 -1.18
CA ILE A 26 6.40 -13.29 -1.26
C ILE A 26 6.03 -12.82 0.15
N LEU A 27 6.79 -11.86 0.66
CA LEU A 27 6.51 -11.20 1.94
C LEU A 27 6.08 -9.76 1.67
N ALA A 28 4.89 -9.40 2.15
CA ALA A 28 4.39 -8.03 2.14
C ALA A 28 4.35 -7.51 3.57
N THR A 29 5.02 -6.39 3.81
CA THR A 29 5.20 -5.81 5.14
C THR A 29 5.41 -4.29 5.03
N PRO A 30 4.91 -3.49 6.00
CA PRO A 30 5.24 -2.06 6.06
C PRO A 30 6.71 -1.82 6.38
N ASP A 31 7.36 -2.75 7.10
CA ASP A 31 8.76 -2.64 7.51
C ASP A 31 9.69 -3.46 6.63
N ALA A 32 10.90 -2.97 6.42
CA ALA A 32 11.95 -3.70 5.73
C ALA A 32 12.19 -5.08 6.37
N PRO A 33 12.39 -6.15 5.60
CA PRO A 33 12.59 -7.50 6.15
C PRO A 33 13.73 -7.60 7.18
N GLY A 34 14.77 -6.76 7.05
CA GLY A 34 15.86 -6.68 8.04
C GLY A 34 15.42 -6.21 9.43
N LYS A 35 14.39 -5.36 9.55
CA LYS A 35 13.83 -4.97 10.86
C LYS A 35 13.03 -6.11 11.49
N LEU A 36 12.27 -6.85 10.67
CA LEU A 36 11.55 -8.05 11.12
C LEU A 36 12.51 -9.12 11.66
N ALA A 37 13.69 -9.26 11.03
CA ALA A 37 14.76 -10.15 11.48
C ALA A 37 15.34 -9.76 12.84
N GLN A 38 15.45 -8.46 13.13
CA GLN A 38 16.03 -7.98 14.40
C GLN A 38 15.08 -8.22 15.59
N HIS A 39 13.76 -8.13 15.36
CA HIS A 39 12.76 -8.39 16.40
C HIS A 39 12.68 -9.87 16.83
N SER A 40 13.20 -10.78 16.01
CA SER A 40 13.27 -12.22 16.31
C SER A 40 14.53 -12.60 17.10
N GLY A 41 15.44 -11.66 17.39
CA GLY A 41 16.61 -11.91 18.24
C GLY A 41 17.74 -12.73 17.60
N LEU A 42 17.61 -13.11 16.33
CA LEU A 42 18.63 -13.86 15.60
C LEU A 42 19.04 -13.11 14.34
N GLY A 43 20.34 -13.08 14.06
CA GLY A 43 20.86 -12.80 12.72
C GLY A 43 20.50 -13.92 11.75
N SER A 44 19.20 -14.13 11.50
CA SER A 44 18.70 -15.34 10.86
C SER A 44 19.07 -15.35 9.36
N PRO A 45 19.75 -16.41 8.89
CA PRO A 45 20.06 -16.66 7.48
C PRO A 45 18.83 -16.63 6.56
N PHE A 46 17.61 -16.72 7.08
CA PHE A 46 16.39 -16.73 6.28
C PHE A 46 16.18 -15.44 5.49
N PHE A 47 16.38 -14.25 6.07
CA PHE A 47 16.16 -13.02 5.29
C PHE A 47 17.15 -12.85 4.12
N ASN A 48 18.29 -13.55 4.15
CA ASN A 48 19.20 -13.62 3.00
C ASN A 48 18.64 -14.44 1.82
N ILE A 49 17.55 -15.20 1.99
CA ILE A 49 16.91 -15.91 0.86
C ILE A 49 16.02 -14.98 0.02
N PHE A 50 15.61 -13.83 0.56
CA PHE A 50 14.92 -12.81 -0.23
C PHE A 50 15.95 -12.00 -1.04
N GLY A 51 16.31 -12.51 -2.21
CA GLY A 51 17.24 -11.84 -3.13
C GLY A 51 16.67 -10.59 -3.80
N TYR A 52 15.36 -10.37 -3.71
CA TYR A 52 14.68 -9.23 -4.33
C TYR A 52 13.74 -8.57 -3.32
N ALA A 53 13.85 -7.24 -3.22
CA ALA A 53 12.92 -6.40 -2.50
C ALA A 53 12.35 -5.36 -3.47
N ALA A 54 11.04 -5.21 -3.48
CA ALA A 54 10.35 -4.13 -4.20
C ALA A 54 9.72 -3.20 -3.17
N TYR A 55 10.07 -1.92 -3.23
CA TYR A 55 9.50 -0.90 -2.38
C TYR A 55 8.35 -0.22 -3.12
N LEU A 56 7.14 -0.33 -2.57
CA LEU A 56 5.97 0.33 -3.14
C LEU A 56 5.87 1.74 -2.56
N GLY A 57 6.17 2.72 -3.40
CA GLY A 57 6.05 4.14 -3.08
C GLY A 57 4.71 4.74 -3.52
N PRO A 58 4.59 6.08 -3.46
CA PRO A 58 3.48 6.76 -4.10
C PRO A 58 3.49 6.50 -5.61
N LEU A 59 2.30 6.46 -6.20
CA LEU A 59 2.12 6.47 -7.64
C LEU A 59 2.75 7.74 -8.21
N THR A 60 3.30 7.62 -9.41
CA THR A 60 3.64 8.79 -10.22
C THR A 60 2.38 9.59 -10.54
N GLU A 61 2.53 10.86 -10.89
CA GLU A 61 1.38 11.68 -11.28
C GLU A 61 0.61 11.06 -12.46
N THR A 62 1.31 10.41 -13.39
CA THR A 62 0.67 9.75 -14.54
C THR A 62 -0.20 8.58 -14.09
N GLU A 63 0.35 7.67 -13.28
CA GLU A 63 -0.40 6.51 -12.74
C GLU A 63 -1.57 6.95 -11.85
N ALA A 64 -1.38 7.99 -11.02
CA ALA A 64 -2.43 8.53 -10.18
C ALA A 64 -3.58 9.12 -11.02
N ARG A 65 -3.26 9.83 -12.11
CA ARG A 65 -4.27 10.34 -13.06
C ARG A 65 -4.97 9.22 -13.80
N GLU A 66 -4.26 8.16 -14.19
CA GLU A 66 -4.88 6.97 -14.81
C GLU A 66 -5.86 6.30 -13.86
N LEU A 67 -5.51 6.16 -12.57
CA LEU A 67 -6.41 5.63 -11.56
C LEU A 67 -7.66 6.51 -11.41
N ILE A 68 -7.50 7.83 -11.31
CA ILE A 68 -8.64 8.76 -11.21
C ILE A 68 -9.54 8.65 -12.46
N ASN A 69 -8.94 8.59 -13.65
CA ASN A 69 -9.65 8.50 -14.92
C ASN A 69 -10.32 7.14 -15.15
N SER A 70 -9.99 6.12 -14.35
CA SER A 70 -10.71 4.83 -14.37
C SER A 70 -12.11 4.91 -13.77
N SER A 71 -12.45 6.03 -13.11
CA SER A 71 -13.80 6.27 -12.56
C SER A 71 -14.86 6.23 -13.68
N PRO A 72 -16.02 5.59 -13.45
CA PRO A 72 -17.11 5.57 -14.42
C PRO A 72 -17.71 6.97 -14.67
N ILE A 73 -17.60 7.88 -13.69
CA ILE A 73 -18.03 9.28 -13.82
C ILE A 73 -16.78 10.15 -13.84
N PRO A 74 -16.56 10.95 -14.91
CA PRO A 74 -15.43 11.87 -14.97
C PRO A 74 -15.48 12.94 -13.87
N PHE A 75 -14.36 13.13 -13.18
CA PHE A 75 -14.26 14.16 -12.14
C PHE A 75 -13.89 15.52 -12.74
N PRO A 76 -14.41 16.63 -12.18
CA PRO A 76 -13.95 17.97 -12.55
C PRO A 76 -12.45 18.15 -12.33
N THR A 77 -11.76 18.87 -13.22
CA THR A 77 -10.30 19.08 -13.15
C THR A 77 -9.85 19.68 -11.80
N ALA A 78 -10.67 20.55 -11.21
CA ALA A 78 -10.39 21.13 -9.89
C ALA A 78 -10.38 20.06 -8.78
N ASP A 79 -11.30 19.08 -8.85
CA ASP A 79 -11.36 17.97 -7.91
C ASP A 79 -10.19 17.01 -8.12
N ILE A 80 -9.83 16.71 -9.38
CA ILE A 80 -8.65 15.89 -9.71
C ILE A 80 -7.38 16.48 -9.09
N ASN A 81 -7.13 17.77 -9.31
CA ASN A 81 -5.94 18.44 -8.79
C ASN A 81 -5.93 18.46 -7.25
N TRP A 82 -7.10 18.65 -6.63
CA TRP A 82 -7.24 18.59 -5.17
C TRP A 82 -6.96 17.18 -4.63
N ILE A 83 -7.52 16.14 -5.25
CA ILE A 83 -7.31 14.73 -4.89
C ILE A 83 -5.82 14.35 -4.99
N LEU A 84 -5.14 14.76 -6.06
CA LEU A 84 -3.70 14.52 -6.23
C LEU A 84 -2.89 15.20 -5.13
N GLN A 85 -3.22 16.45 -4.80
CA GLN A 85 -2.54 17.20 -3.76
C GLN A 85 -2.71 16.55 -2.37
N GLN A 86 -3.93 16.17 -2.00
CA GLN A 86 -4.20 15.61 -0.67
C GLN A 86 -3.70 14.16 -0.51
N SER A 87 -3.77 13.36 -1.57
CA SER A 87 -3.29 11.97 -1.50
C SER A 87 -1.77 11.86 -1.50
N GLY A 88 -1.08 12.79 -2.15
CA GLY A 88 0.37 12.72 -2.38
C GLY A 88 0.78 11.52 -3.23
N GLY A 89 -0.13 11.03 -4.10
CA GLY A 89 0.10 9.87 -4.97
C GLY A 89 -0.02 8.51 -4.27
N TRP A 90 -0.23 8.46 -2.96
CA TRP A 90 -0.35 7.18 -2.26
C TRP A 90 -1.66 6.46 -2.61
N PRO A 91 -1.62 5.17 -3.01
CA PRO A 91 -2.79 4.45 -3.52
C PRO A 91 -4.01 4.49 -2.58
N MET A 92 -3.83 4.22 -1.28
CA MET A 92 -4.95 4.10 -0.35
C MET A 92 -5.67 5.45 -0.12
N PRO A 93 -4.98 6.55 0.25
CA PRO A 93 -5.63 7.87 0.32
C PRO A 93 -6.22 8.30 -1.02
N LEU A 94 -5.53 8.06 -2.13
CA LEU A 94 -6.03 8.39 -3.47
C LEU A 94 -7.38 7.71 -3.74
N GLN A 95 -7.50 6.41 -3.46
CA GLN A 95 -8.71 5.64 -3.65
C GLN A 95 -9.86 6.10 -2.74
N ILE A 96 -9.57 6.42 -1.46
CA ILE A 96 -10.58 6.96 -0.53
C ILE A 96 -11.14 8.28 -1.08
N LEU A 97 -10.26 9.22 -1.46
CA LEU A 97 -10.70 10.50 -1.99
C LEU A 97 -11.50 10.35 -3.30
N CYS A 98 -11.09 9.43 -4.19
CA CYS A 98 -11.83 9.13 -5.41
C CYS A 98 -13.20 8.52 -5.13
N ARG A 99 -13.30 7.63 -4.14
CA ARG A 99 -14.56 7.00 -3.73
C ARG A 99 -15.55 8.06 -3.23
N GLU A 100 -15.15 8.93 -2.33
CA GLU A 100 -16.02 10.00 -1.81
C GLU A 100 -16.46 10.95 -2.93
N ARG A 101 -15.56 11.24 -3.88
CA ARG A 101 -15.96 12.05 -5.03
C ARG A 101 -16.96 11.33 -5.95
N LEU A 102 -16.75 10.05 -6.21
CA LEU A 102 -17.68 9.26 -7.02
C LEU A 102 -19.08 9.23 -6.40
N LEU A 103 -19.19 8.93 -5.11
CA LEU A 103 -20.48 8.85 -4.41
C LEU A 103 -21.25 10.17 -4.47
N THR A 104 -20.58 11.30 -4.26
CA THR A 104 -21.24 12.61 -4.33
C THR A 104 -21.69 12.99 -5.74
N LEU A 105 -20.95 12.56 -6.77
CA LEU A 105 -21.37 12.72 -8.16
C LEU A 105 -22.59 11.83 -8.48
N GLU A 106 -22.64 10.60 -7.96
CA GLU A 106 -23.79 9.70 -8.11
C GLU A 106 -25.06 10.25 -7.46
N GLU A 107 -24.91 10.92 -6.31
CA GLU A 107 -26.02 11.56 -5.58
C GLU A 107 -26.45 12.91 -6.17
N ASN A 108 -25.72 13.42 -7.17
CA ASN A 108 -25.88 14.79 -7.70
C ASN A 108 -25.78 15.87 -6.62
N ASP A 109 -24.98 15.63 -5.57
CA ASP A 109 -24.75 16.63 -4.53
C ASP A 109 -23.75 17.69 -5.03
N PRO A 110 -24.16 18.97 -5.17
CA PRO A 110 -23.26 20.04 -5.56
C PRO A 110 -22.34 20.50 -4.43
N SER A 111 -22.55 20.02 -3.21
CA SER A 111 -21.78 20.43 -2.04
C SER A 111 -20.32 19.98 -2.13
N SER A 112 -19.45 20.72 -1.43
CA SER A 112 -18.05 20.33 -1.24
C SER A 112 -17.79 19.68 0.12
N TYR A 113 -18.84 19.27 0.84
CA TYR A 113 -18.72 18.67 2.18
C TYR A 113 -17.98 17.34 2.17
N TRP A 114 -18.08 16.60 1.06
CA TRP A 114 -17.33 15.36 0.86
C TRP A 114 -15.83 15.49 1.08
N ARG A 115 -15.25 16.68 0.87
CA ARG A 115 -13.82 16.91 1.09
C ARG A 115 -13.45 16.81 2.56
N GLU A 116 -14.30 17.30 3.46
CA GLU A 116 -14.05 17.25 4.90
C GLU A 116 -14.13 15.80 5.41
N ASP A 117 -15.16 15.07 5.00
CA ASP A 117 -15.32 13.65 5.34
C ASP A 117 -14.18 12.81 4.77
N ALA A 118 -13.78 13.07 3.52
CA ALA A 118 -12.67 12.38 2.89
C ALA A 118 -11.33 12.66 3.59
N LEU A 119 -11.09 13.90 4.05
CA LEU A 119 -9.90 14.25 4.84
C LEU A 119 -9.86 13.50 6.19
N ASN A 120 -11.00 13.40 6.88
CA ASN A 120 -11.11 12.65 8.12
C ASN A 120 -10.80 11.16 7.91
N GLN A 121 -11.25 10.59 6.79
CA GLN A 121 -10.98 9.19 6.45
C GLN A 121 -9.51 8.91 6.11
N ILE A 122 -8.81 9.85 5.46
CA ILE A 122 -7.40 9.65 5.10
C ILE A 122 -6.42 9.99 6.22
N ALA A 123 -6.83 10.72 7.25
CA ALA A 123 -5.98 11.18 8.35
C ALA A 123 -5.11 10.07 8.99
N PRO A 124 -5.61 8.85 9.27
CA PRO A 124 -4.78 7.77 9.83
C PRO A 124 -3.60 7.38 8.93
N PHE A 125 -3.77 7.46 7.61
CA PHE A 125 -2.75 7.08 6.62
C PHE A 125 -1.74 8.19 6.37
N LEU A 126 -2.05 9.44 6.71
CA LEU A 126 -1.12 10.55 6.65
C LEU A 126 -0.15 10.50 7.83
N ASN A 127 -0.65 10.14 9.02
CA ASN A 127 0.15 10.06 10.24
C ASN A 127 1.16 8.90 10.24
N GLN A 128 0.86 7.81 9.53
CA GLN A 128 1.76 6.65 9.38
C GLN A 128 2.96 6.93 8.45
N ARG A 129 3.04 8.11 7.84
CA ARG A 129 4.15 8.50 6.95
C ARG A 129 5.33 9.13 7.70
N GLU A 130 5.15 9.56 8.94
CA GLU A 130 6.15 10.31 9.72
C GLU A 130 6.98 9.43 10.69
N THR A 131 6.70 8.13 10.75
CA THR A 131 7.38 7.13 11.61
C THR A 131 8.10 6.08 10.78
#